data_AF-A0A527D2J8-F1
#
_entry.id   AF-A0A527D2J8-F1
#
_cell.length_a   1.000
_cell.length_b   1.000
_cell.length_c   1.000
_cell.angle_alpha   90.00
_cell.angle_beta   90.00
_cell.angle_gamma   90.00
#
_symmetry.space_group_name_H-M   'P 1'
#
loop_
_entity.id
_entity.type
_entity.pdbx_description
1 polymer ?
#
loop_
_entity_poly.entity_id
_entity_poly.type
_entity_poly.pdbx_seq_one_letter_code
_entity_poly.pdbx_strand_id
1 'polypeptide(L)'
;ISTFDCRMIQVLPTSREPMRSFVDRIKALHGKDGVLSISVIHGFMAADVPEMGTRILVVTDNDKAKGDALAEKLGRELYALREKTAMTMLSAADGIDRALAVCAGNPGKPVVIADIWDNPGGGVPGDGTFVLRQMLARGLDKFAVATIWDPIAVTFCLAAGEGAVIDLRFGGKAGPQAGEPIDARVRVLKAVPEGWQSFGPSRVTLGPTALVRLEGTEVDIILNTNRTQTFEPDIFSNIGVDPMSKDILLIKSTNHFYAGFEPIAAEIIYVSAPSSYPSNPAVTNYTKLTRPVWPRVADPWGADNLPP
;
A
#
# COMPACT_ATOMS: atom_id res chain seq x y z
N ILE A 1 -31.74 -6.31 7.61
CA ILE A 1 -30.47 -5.81 7.02
C ILE A 1 -30.81 -4.60 6.17
N SER A 2 -30.05 -3.53 6.35
CA SER A 2 -30.24 -2.23 5.71
C SER A 2 -28.93 -1.75 5.15
N THR A 3 -28.94 -1.16 3.96
CA THR A 3 -27.74 -0.66 3.29
C THR A 3 -27.95 0.76 2.79
N PHE A 4 -26.86 1.52 2.74
CA PHE A 4 -26.85 2.84 2.12
C PHE A 4 -25.60 3.01 1.26
N ASP A 5 -25.80 3.41 0.01
CA ASP A 5 -24.71 3.71 -0.92
C ASP A 5 -24.22 5.14 -0.70
N CYS A 6 -22.97 5.31 -0.27
CA CYS A 6 -22.42 6.64 -0.01
C CYS A 6 -22.09 7.40 -1.30
N ARG A 7 -22.21 6.75 -2.48
CA ARG A 7 -21.87 7.28 -3.81
C ARG A 7 -20.49 7.93 -3.85
N MET A 8 -19.51 7.29 -3.23
CA MET A 8 -18.13 7.76 -3.24
C MET A 8 -17.13 6.61 -3.33
N ILE A 9 -15.95 6.90 -3.85
CA ILE A 9 -14.77 6.05 -3.81
C ILE A 9 -13.69 6.84 -3.08
N GLN A 10 -13.25 6.35 -1.92
CA GLN A 10 -12.26 7.04 -1.11
C GLN A 10 -11.45 6.07 -0.24
N VAL A 11 -10.22 6.45 0.09
CA VAL A 11 -9.41 5.80 1.11
C VAL A 11 -9.85 6.29 2.49
N LEU A 12 -10.17 5.36 3.38
CA LEU A 12 -10.75 5.63 4.70
C LEU A 12 -9.87 5.00 5.81
N PRO A 13 -8.69 5.57 6.14
CA PRO A 13 -7.80 5.02 7.16
C PRO A 13 -8.45 5.11 8.55
N THR A 14 -8.69 3.98 9.20
CA THR A 14 -9.48 3.93 10.46
C THR A 14 -8.68 4.21 11.72
N SER A 15 -7.36 4.32 11.63
CA SER A 15 -6.45 4.58 12.75
C SER A 15 -6.24 6.06 13.05
N ARG A 16 -6.80 6.97 12.23
CA ARG A 16 -6.56 8.42 12.31
C ARG A 16 -7.87 9.20 12.21
N GLU A 17 -7.88 10.42 12.72
CA GLU A 17 -9.01 11.32 12.55
C GLU A 17 -9.19 11.74 11.08
N PRO A 18 -10.44 11.97 10.61
CA PRO A 18 -11.71 11.90 11.36
C PRO A 18 -12.30 10.49 11.48
N MET A 19 -11.71 9.50 10.81
CA MET A 19 -12.27 8.14 10.71
C MET A 19 -12.20 7.37 12.02
N ARG A 20 -11.17 7.58 12.85
CA ARG A 20 -11.03 6.98 14.18
C ARG A 20 -12.27 7.27 15.03
N SER A 21 -12.60 8.54 15.20
CA SER A 21 -13.80 8.96 15.92
C SER A 21 -15.10 8.46 15.27
N PHE A 22 -15.19 8.43 13.94
CA PHE A 22 -16.35 7.85 13.25
C PHE A 22 -16.53 6.36 13.59
N VAL A 23 -15.45 5.58 13.55
CA VAL A 23 -15.44 4.16 13.90
C VAL A 23 -15.81 3.94 15.36
N ASP A 24 -15.29 4.74 16.29
CA ASP A 24 -15.65 4.66 17.71
C ASP A 24 -17.15 4.89 17.93
N ARG A 25 -17.72 5.90 17.27
CA ARG A 25 -19.16 6.18 17.36
C ARG A 25 -20.00 5.02 16.86
N ILE A 26 -19.72 4.46 15.69
CA ILE A 26 -20.53 3.35 15.15
C ILE A 26 -20.38 2.08 16.00
N LYS A 27 -19.19 1.81 16.55
CA LYS A 27 -18.98 0.67 17.47
C LYS A 27 -19.77 0.84 18.76
N ALA A 28 -19.87 2.07 19.28
CA ALA A 28 -20.63 2.36 20.48
C ALA A 28 -22.15 2.15 20.34
N LEU A 29 -22.67 2.04 19.11
CA LEU A 29 -24.08 1.74 18.82
C LEU A 29 -24.37 0.23 18.80
N HIS A 30 -23.35 -0.63 18.67
CA HIS A 30 -23.56 -2.08 18.62
C HIS A 30 -24.15 -2.60 19.94
N GLY A 31 -25.18 -3.44 19.85
CA GLY A 31 -25.90 -4.01 20.99
C GLY A 31 -26.86 -3.04 21.69
N LYS A 32 -27.08 -1.84 21.15
CA LYS A 32 -27.97 -0.82 21.73
C LYS A 32 -29.17 -0.57 20.84
N ASP A 33 -30.32 -0.35 21.46
CA ASP A 33 -31.58 0.01 20.80
C ASP A 33 -31.91 -0.91 19.59
N GLY A 34 -31.68 -2.22 19.71
CA GLY A 34 -31.95 -3.17 18.62
C GLY A 34 -30.98 -3.10 17.42
N VAL A 35 -29.86 -2.38 17.51
CA VAL A 35 -28.78 -2.42 16.52
C VAL A 35 -27.83 -3.57 16.84
N LEU A 36 -27.80 -4.57 15.97
CA LEU A 36 -26.95 -5.76 16.14
C LEU A 36 -25.53 -5.53 15.60
N SER A 37 -25.40 -4.85 14.46
CA SER A 37 -24.09 -4.57 13.85
C SER A 37 -24.18 -3.38 12.88
N ILE A 38 -23.05 -2.69 12.72
CA ILE A 38 -22.84 -1.65 11.72
C ILE A 38 -21.47 -1.91 11.09
N SER A 39 -21.40 -1.90 9.77
CA SER A 39 -20.15 -2.04 9.02
C SER A 39 -20.02 -0.95 7.96
N VAL A 40 -18.80 -0.45 7.79
CA VAL A 40 -18.42 0.40 6.66
C VAL A 40 -17.77 -0.49 5.62
N ILE A 41 -18.36 -0.56 4.43
CA ILE A 41 -17.79 -1.26 3.28
C ILE A 41 -17.04 -0.21 2.47
N HIS A 42 -15.71 -0.28 2.43
CA HIS A 42 -14.89 0.79 1.84
C HIS A 42 -14.95 0.78 0.30
N GLY A 43 -15.20 -0.39 -0.29
CA GLY A 43 -14.96 -0.64 -1.72
C GLY A 43 -13.50 -1.03 -1.97
N PHE A 44 -13.17 -1.36 -3.21
CA PHE A 44 -11.81 -1.72 -3.61
C PHE A 44 -11.47 -1.07 -4.94
N MET A 45 -10.81 0.10 -4.92
CA MET A 45 -10.69 0.99 -6.08
C MET A 45 -10.11 0.33 -7.35
N ALA A 46 -9.44 -0.81 -7.24
CA ALA A 46 -8.94 -1.57 -8.38
C ALA A 46 -9.95 -2.51 -9.05
N ALA A 47 -11.12 -2.76 -8.45
CA ALA A 47 -12.16 -3.60 -9.06
C ALA A 47 -13.08 -2.80 -10.00
N ASP A 48 -13.06 -3.11 -11.28
CA ASP A 48 -14.05 -2.59 -12.24
C ASP A 48 -15.35 -3.41 -12.18
N VAL A 49 -16.22 -3.05 -11.24
CA VAL A 49 -17.54 -3.67 -10.99
C VAL A 49 -18.62 -2.60 -10.81
N PRO A 50 -19.90 -2.89 -11.17
CA PRO A 50 -21.00 -1.93 -11.04
C PRO A 50 -21.20 -1.40 -9.60
N GLU A 51 -20.94 -2.25 -8.61
CA GLU A 51 -21.11 -1.96 -7.20
C GLU A 51 -19.96 -1.11 -6.63
N MET A 52 -18.93 -0.76 -7.39
CA MET A 52 -17.72 -0.10 -6.88
C MET A 52 -18.03 1.17 -6.08
N GLY A 53 -17.66 1.20 -4.80
CA GLY A 53 -17.77 2.38 -3.93
C GLY A 53 -18.06 2.03 -2.47
N THR A 54 -18.17 3.07 -1.65
CA THR A 54 -18.39 2.95 -0.21
C THR A 54 -19.86 2.74 0.14
N ARG A 55 -20.14 1.81 1.07
CA ARG A 55 -21.49 1.55 1.60
C ARG A 55 -21.50 1.47 3.12
N ILE A 56 -22.62 1.84 3.72
CA ILE A 56 -22.95 1.50 5.11
C ILE A 56 -23.87 0.28 5.11
N LEU A 57 -23.59 -0.68 5.99
CA LEU A 57 -24.42 -1.85 6.27
C LEU A 57 -24.84 -1.79 7.74
N VAL A 58 -26.15 -1.83 8.00
CA VAL A 58 -26.74 -1.88 9.34
C VAL A 58 -27.55 -3.16 9.48
N VAL A 59 -27.34 -3.88 10.57
CA VAL A 59 -28.12 -5.05 10.96
C VAL A 59 -28.87 -4.69 12.24
N THR A 60 -30.20 -4.73 12.17
CA THR A 60 -31.11 -4.50 13.30
C THR A 60 -31.87 -5.78 13.65
N ASP A 61 -32.38 -5.84 14.87
CA ASP A 61 -33.27 -6.90 15.33
C ASP A 61 -34.71 -6.62 14.85
N ASN A 62 -35.09 -7.26 13.75
CA ASN A 62 -36.41 -7.19 13.13
C ASN A 62 -37.00 -5.77 12.89
N ASP A 63 -36.15 -4.73 12.80
CA ASP A 63 -36.57 -3.34 12.57
C ASP A 63 -35.85 -2.74 11.36
N LYS A 64 -36.37 -3.04 10.16
CA LYS A 64 -35.78 -2.56 8.90
C LYS A 64 -35.85 -1.04 8.75
N ALA A 65 -36.96 -0.41 9.16
CA ALA A 65 -37.15 1.03 8.98
C ALA A 65 -36.11 1.83 9.77
N LYS A 66 -35.85 1.44 11.03
CA LYS A 66 -34.77 2.01 11.83
C LYS A 66 -33.39 1.76 11.22
N GLY A 67 -33.16 0.55 10.70
CA GLY A 67 -31.93 0.19 10.03
C GLY A 67 -31.65 1.07 8.81
N ASP A 68 -32.66 1.31 7.98
CA ASP A 68 -32.55 2.14 6.77
C ASP A 68 -32.24 3.59 7.13
N ALA A 69 -32.97 4.17 8.10
CA ALA A 69 -32.73 5.52 8.57
C ALA A 69 -31.33 5.71 9.18
N LEU A 70 -30.85 4.72 9.94
CA LEU A 70 -29.51 4.76 10.52
C LEU A 70 -28.42 4.62 9.45
N ALA A 71 -28.60 3.73 8.48
CA ALA A 71 -27.65 3.53 7.39
C ALA A 71 -27.50 4.81 6.55
N GLU A 72 -28.60 5.46 6.22
CA GLU A 72 -28.59 6.75 5.51
C GLU A 72 -27.90 7.85 6.32
N LYS A 73 -28.27 8.02 7.59
CA LYS A 73 -27.66 9.02 8.47
C LYS A 73 -26.13 8.87 8.50
N LEU A 74 -25.64 7.66 8.78
CA LEU A 74 -24.21 7.37 8.87
C LEU A 74 -23.52 7.49 7.50
N GLY A 75 -24.19 7.11 6.42
CA GLY A 75 -23.62 7.21 5.07
C GLY A 75 -23.46 8.65 4.61
N ARG A 76 -24.45 9.51 4.90
CA ARG A 76 -24.36 10.95 4.64
C ARG A 76 -23.28 11.63 5.49
N GLU A 77 -23.17 11.23 6.76
CA GLU A 77 -22.10 11.69 7.65
C GLU A 77 -20.72 11.32 7.09
N LEU A 78 -20.54 10.05 6.71
CA LEU A 78 -19.29 9.59 6.12
C LEU A 78 -18.96 10.30 4.80
N TYR A 79 -19.96 10.52 3.94
CA TYR A 79 -19.81 11.31 2.71
C TYR A 79 -19.40 12.76 2.98
N ALA A 80 -19.88 13.38 4.06
CA ALA A 80 -19.47 14.73 4.46
C ALA A 80 -18.00 14.79 4.91
N LEU A 81 -17.42 13.67 5.34
CA LEU A 81 -16.00 13.56 5.70
C LEU A 81 -15.07 13.34 4.50
N ARG A 82 -15.59 13.03 3.30
CA ARG A 82 -14.83 12.50 2.15
C ARG A 82 -13.55 13.27 1.79
N GLU A 83 -13.52 14.58 1.94
CA GLU A 83 -12.37 15.44 1.61
C GLU A 83 -11.32 15.53 2.73
N LYS A 84 -11.62 14.97 3.90
CA LYS A 84 -10.81 15.06 5.13
C LYS A 84 -10.20 13.72 5.55
N THR A 85 -10.50 12.62 4.86
CA THR A 85 -10.04 11.27 5.25
C THR A 85 -8.76 10.83 4.55
N ALA A 86 -8.39 11.45 3.43
CA ALA A 86 -7.25 11.04 2.64
C ALA A 86 -5.94 11.22 3.43
N MET A 87 -5.04 10.24 3.29
CA MET A 87 -3.68 10.37 3.85
C MET A 87 -2.89 11.38 3.02
N THR A 88 -2.06 12.18 3.68
CA THR A 88 -1.05 12.98 2.99
C THR A 88 -0.06 12.04 2.31
N MET A 89 0.08 12.19 1.00
CA MET A 89 1.02 11.44 0.17
C MET A 89 1.94 12.46 -0.50
N LEU A 90 3.24 12.23 -0.43
CA LEU A 90 4.22 13.06 -1.12
C LEU A 90 4.47 12.52 -2.53
N SER A 91 4.96 13.38 -3.42
CA SER A 91 5.60 12.88 -4.64
C SER A 91 6.83 12.04 -4.25
N ALA A 92 7.29 11.15 -5.15
CA ALA A 92 8.51 10.40 -4.89
C ALA A 92 9.72 11.31 -4.63
N ALA A 93 9.82 12.43 -5.34
CA ALA A 93 10.87 13.43 -5.14
C ALA A 93 10.80 14.07 -3.75
N ASP A 94 9.65 14.63 -3.39
CA ASP A 94 9.46 15.31 -2.09
C ASP A 94 9.59 14.33 -0.92
N GLY A 95 9.16 13.08 -1.11
CA GLY A 95 9.30 12.02 -0.12
C GLY A 95 10.76 11.65 0.15
N ILE A 96 11.58 11.58 -0.90
CA ILE A 96 13.03 11.37 -0.75
C ILE A 96 13.67 12.58 -0.08
N ASP A 97 13.28 13.81 -0.44
CA ASP A 97 13.80 15.04 0.21
C ASP A 97 13.46 15.07 1.71
N ARG A 98 12.22 14.71 2.06
CA ARG A 98 11.79 14.58 3.46
C ARG A 98 12.58 13.49 4.17
N ALA A 99 12.80 12.34 3.54
CA ALA A 99 13.56 11.25 4.14
C ALA A 99 14.98 11.67 4.49
N LEU A 100 15.70 12.31 3.55
CA LEU A 100 17.05 12.82 3.77
C LEU A 100 17.11 13.83 4.92
N ALA A 101 16.14 14.75 5.00
CA ALA A 101 16.06 15.71 6.09
C ALA A 101 15.84 15.04 7.47
N VAL A 102 15.02 13.97 7.53
CA VAL A 102 14.76 13.22 8.77
C VAL A 102 15.97 12.37 9.17
N CYS A 103 16.61 11.69 8.24
CA CYS A 103 17.82 10.89 8.48
C CYS A 103 18.92 11.74 9.13
N ALA A 104 19.15 12.96 8.64
CA ALA A 104 20.16 13.88 9.17
C ALA A 104 19.95 14.22 10.67
N GLY A 105 18.70 14.22 11.14
CA GLY A 105 18.35 14.51 12.53
C GLY A 105 18.23 13.29 13.45
N ASN A 106 18.22 12.07 12.90
CA ASN A 106 17.90 10.84 13.65
C ASN A 106 18.91 9.71 13.35
N PRO A 107 20.21 9.89 13.69
CA PRO A 107 21.21 8.86 13.43
C PRO A 107 20.85 7.56 14.16
N GLY A 108 20.97 6.43 13.46
CA GLY A 108 20.70 5.10 14.02
C GLY A 108 19.23 4.65 13.99
N LYS A 109 18.33 5.42 13.35
CA LYS A 109 16.99 4.96 13.00
C LYS A 109 16.71 5.16 11.50
N PRO A 110 16.26 4.13 10.78
CA PRO A 110 15.91 4.28 9.38
C PRO A 110 14.67 5.13 9.19
N VAL A 111 14.59 5.85 8.07
CA VAL A 111 13.32 6.37 7.56
C VAL A 111 12.67 5.32 6.67
N VAL A 112 11.36 5.13 6.79
CA VAL A 112 10.61 4.19 5.93
C VAL A 112 9.91 4.98 4.84
N ILE A 113 10.26 4.72 3.59
CA ILE A 113 9.53 5.22 2.43
C ILE A 113 8.59 4.11 1.96
N ALA A 114 7.28 4.35 2.00
CA ALA A 114 6.27 3.42 1.53
C ALA A 114 5.77 3.84 0.14
N ASP A 115 6.13 3.06 -0.88
CA ASP A 115 5.51 3.12 -2.21
C ASP A 115 4.14 2.44 -2.13
N ILE A 116 3.11 3.27 -2.06
CA ILE A 116 1.76 2.82 -1.70
C ILE A 116 1.01 2.19 -2.88
N TRP A 117 1.37 2.58 -4.11
CA TRP A 117 0.63 2.19 -5.30
C TRP A 117 1.27 1.03 -6.02
N ASP A 118 2.58 0.81 -5.88
CA ASP A 118 3.18 -0.45 -6.30
C ASP A 118 3.09 -1.53 -5.20
N ASN A 119 1.92 -1.68 -4.57
CA ASN A 119 1.68 -2.61 -3.49
C ASN A 119 0.97 -3.89 -3.99
N PRO A 120 1.61 -5.08 -3.98
CA PRO A 120 0.96 -6.33 -4.40
C PRO A 120 -0.33 -6.71 -3.67
N GLY A 121 -0.54 -6.24 -2.43
CA GLY A 121 -1.80 -6.43 -1.72
C GLY A 121 -2.99 -5.71 -2.38
N GLY A 122 -2.72 -4.69 -3.20
CA GLY A 122 -3.68 -4.02 -4.07
C GLY A 122 -3.87 -4.70 -5.44
N GLY A 123 -3.18 -5.82 -5.71
CA GLY A 123 -3.33 -6.59 -6.94
C GLY A 123 -2.32 -6.27 -8.05
N VAL A 124 -1.38 -5.35 -7.83
CA VAL A 124 -0.29 -5.05 -8.78
C VAL A 124 0.88 -6.03 -8.66
N PRO A 125 1.86 -6.01 -9.58
CA PRO A 125 2.99 -6.92 -9.54
C PRO A 125 3.98 -6.67 -8.38
N GLY A 126 4.26 -5.41 -8.02
CA GLY A 126 5.32 -5.07 -7.07
C GLY A 126 6.72 -5.04 -7.68
N ASP A 127 6.83 -4.84 -8.99
CA ASP A 127 8.09 -4.77 -9.73
C ASP A 127 8.50 -3.33 -10.09
N GLY A 128 7.75 -2.34 -9.62
CA GLY A 128 7.96 -0.92 -9.87
C GLY A 128 9.32 -0.43 -9.38
N THR A 129 9.99 0.33 -10.25
CA THR A 129 11.35 0.84 -10.02
C THR A 129 11.41 2.35 -9.87
N PHE A 130 10.32 3.10 -10.06
CA PHE A 130 10.34 4.58 -10.09
C PHE A 130 11.03 5.20 -8.87
N VAL A 131 10.63 4.83 -7.65
CA VAL A 131 11.21 5.37 -6.42
C VAL A 131 12.68 4.95 -6.30
N LEU A 132 12.98 3.67 -6.55
CA LEU A 132 14.35 3.15 -6.51
C LEU A 132 15.27 3.89 -7.49
N ARG A 133 14.83 4.09 -8.73
CA ARG A 133 15.58 4.82 -9.76
C ARG A 133 15.89 6.25 -9.32
N GLN A 134 14.91 6.93 -8.71
CA GLN A 134 15.11 8.30 -8.22
C GLN A 134 16.09 8.34 -7.05
N MET A 135 16.04 7.38 -6.12
CA MET A 135 17.00 7.27 -5.02
C MET A 135 18.43 7.05 -5.57
N LEU A 136 18.60 6.11 -6.51
CA LEU A 136 19.89 5.83 -7.14
C LEU A 136 20.42 7.03 -7.95
N ALA A 137 19.56 7.71 -8.71
CA ALA A 137 19.95 8.89 -9.50
C ALA A 137 20.40 10.07 -8.62
N ARG A 138 19.94 10.11 -7.37
CA ARG A 138 20.36 11.10 -6.37
C ARG A 138 21.61 10.67 -5.59
N GLY A 139 22.20 9.52 -5.91
CA GLY A 139 23.43 9.03 -5.28
C GLY A 139 23.23 8.47 -3.88
N LEU A 140 22.00 8.10 -3.49
CA LEU A 140 21.79 7.39 -2.23
C LEU A 140 22.44 6.01 -2.34
N ASP A 141 23.21 5.63 -1.32
CA ASP A 141 24.03 4.42 -1.35
C ASP A 141 23.84 3.51 -0.12
N LYS A 142 23.06 3.93 0.88
CA LYS A 142 22.85 3.19 2.13
C LYS A 142 21.37 2.99 2.49
N PHE A 143 20.69 2.15 1.72
CA PHE A 143 19.29 1.81 1.95
C PHE A 143 18.98 0.35 1.62
N ALA A 144 17.81 -0.13 2.05
CA ALA A 144 17.31 -1.45 1.65
C ALA A 144 15.93 -1.37 1.01
N VAL A 145 15.65 -2.31 0.09
CA VAL A 145 14.39 -2.41 -0.65
C VAL A 145 13.69 -3.72 -0.35
N ALA A 146 12.46 -3.65 0.15
CA ALA A 146 11.58 -4.80 0.35
C ALA A 146 10.22 -4.57 -0.33
N THR A 147 9.93 -5.18 -1.47
CA THR A 147 10.78 -6.04 -2.30
C THR A 147 10.62 -5.64 -3.77
N ILE A 148 11.24 -6.36 -4.71
CA ILE A 148 10.95 -6.24 -6.14
C ILE A 148 10.60 -7.63 -6.67
N TRP A 149 9.36 -7.77 -7.13
CA TRP A 149 8.91 -9.00 -7.76
C TRP A 149 9.61 -9.19 -9.11
N ASP A 150 10.50 -10.18 -9.20
CA ASP A 150 11.22 -10.49 -10.43
C ASP A 150 11.70 -11.96 -10.42
N PRO A 151 10.83 -12.90 -10.82
CA PRO A 151 11.17 -14.31 -10.81
C PRO A 151 12.39 -14.65 -11.67
N ILE A 152 12.59 -13.93 -12.77
CA ILE A 152 13.70 -14.15 -13.70
C ILE A 152 15.03 -13.74 -13.06
N ALA A 153 15.08 -12.57 -12.42
CA ALA A 153 16.28 -12.11 -11.73
C ALA A 153 16.64 -13.05 -10.55
N VAL A 154 15.64 -13.53 -9.82
CA VAL A 154 15.84 -14.55 -8.76
C VAL A 154 16.47 -15.83 -9.33
N THR A 155 15.98 -16.33 -10.48
CA THR A 155 16.58 -17.52 -11.13
C THR A 155 18.06 -17.32 -11.46
N PHE A 156 18.44 -16.14 -11.98
CA PHE A 156 19.85 -15.84 -12.24
C PHE A 156 20.69 -15.83 -10.95
N CYS A 157 20.19 -15.21 -9.88
CA CYS A 157 20.90 -15.18 -8.60
C CYS A 157 21.07 -16.57 -7.98
N LEU A 158 20.04 -17.43 -8.06
CA LEU A 158 20.12 -18.81 -7.58
C LEU A 158 21.14 -19.63 -8.39
N ALA A 159 21.18 -19.45 -9.71
CA ALA A 159 22.12 -20.15 -10.58
C ALA A 159 23.56 -19.66 -10.39
N ALA A 160 23.77 -18.36 -10.16
CA ALA A 160 25.08 -17.77 -9.91
C ALA A 160 25.63 -18.15 -8.53
N GLY A 161 24.76 -18.25 -7.52
CA GLY A 161 25.11 -18.61 -6.15
C GLY A 161 25.54 -17.43 -5.29
N GLU A 162 25.55 -17.63 -3.97
CA GLU A 162 25.97 -16.62 -3.01
C GLU A 162 27.46 -16.24 -3.21
N GLY A 163 27.76 -14.95 -3.09
CA GLY A 163 29.09 -14.38 -3.32
C GLY A 163 29.39 -14.03 -4.78
N ALA A 164 28.60 -14.54 -5.75
CA ALA A 164 28.78 -14.21 -7.16
C ALA A 164 28.53 -12.72 -7.42
N VAL A 165 29.27 -12.17 -8.39
CA VAL A 165 29.10 -10.81 -8.89
C VAL A 165 28.67 -10.90 -10.36
N ILE A 166 27.50 -10.36 -10.68
CA ILE A 166 26.88 -10.47 -12.01
C ILE A 166 26.31 -9.12 -12.45
N ASP A 167 26.31 -8.87 -13.75
CA ASP A 167 25.49 -7.82 -14.34
C ASP A 167 24.04 -8.32 -14.41
N LEU A 168 23.14 -7.64 -13.70
CA LEU A 168 21.76 -8.06 -13.52
C LEU A 168 20.80 -6.96 -13.93
N ARG A 169 19.78 -7.35 -14.70
CA ARG A 169 18.61 -6.52 -15.00
C ARG A 169 17.41 -6.98 -14.16
N PHE A 170 16.84 -6.09 -13.33
CA PHE A 170 15.72 -6.44 -12.46
C PHE A 170 14.66 -5.34 -12.31
N GLY A 171 13.41 -5.74 -11.99
CA GLY A 171 12.24 -4.87 -11.88
C GLY A 171 11.80 -4.27 -13.22
N GLY A 172 10.63 -3.62 -13.24
CA GLY A 172 10.14 -2.86 -14.40
C GLY A 172 9.80 -3.71 -15.63
N LYS A 173 9.39 -4.97 -15.43
CA LYS A 173 9.18 -5.95 -16.51
C LYS A 173 7.71 -6.26 -16.76
N ALA A 174 6.82 -6.00 -15.81
CA ALA A 174 5.42 -6.37 -15.91
C ALA A 174 4.60 -5.46 -16.84
N GLY A 175 5.03 -4.20 -17.03
CA GLY A 175 4.39 -3.26 -17.93
C GLY A 175 4.99 -1.86 -17.85
N PRO A 176 4.63 -0.96 -18.78
CA PRO A 176 5.21 0.39 -18.86
C PRO A 176 4.92 1.22 -17.59
N GLN A 177 3.88 0.90 -16.84
CA GLN A 177 3.53 1.56 -15.59
C GLN A 177 4.40 1.15 -14.39
N ALA A 178 5.31 0.18 -14.54
CA ALA A 178 6.29 -0.18 -13.50
C ALA A 178 7.59 0.65 -13.60
N GLY A 179 7.78 1.36 -14.71
CA GLY A 179 9.01 2.08 -15.01
C GLY A 179 10.09 1.19 -15.63
N GLU A 180 11.23 1.78 -15.97
CA GLU A 180 12.32 1.06 -16.63
C GLU A 180 13.05 0.11 -15.67
N PRO A 181 13.47 -1.09 -16.13
CA PRO A 181 14.31 -1.97 -15.33
C PRO A 181 15.58 -1.30 -14.82
N ILE A 182 16.09 -1.80 -13.69
CA ILE A 182 17.42 -1.44 -13.19
C ILE A 182 18.43 -2.38 -13.85
N ASP A 183 19.42 -1.80 -14.53
CA ASP A 183 20.63 -2.51 -14.96
C ASP A 183 21.76 -2.15 -13.99
N ALA A 184 22.29 -3.15 -13.28
CA ALA A 184 23.36 -2.92 -12.32
C ALA A 184 24.27 -4.14 -12.18
N ARG A 185 25.53 -3.86 -11.81
CA ARG A 185 26.45 -4.88 -11.34
C ARG A 185 26.17 -5.14 -9.86
N VAL A 186 25.84 -6.38 -9.52
CA VAL A 186 25.39 -6.75 -8.18
C VAL A 186 26.16 -7.93 -7.62
N ARG A 187 26.35 -7.94 -6.30
CA ARG A 187 26.78 -9.12 -5.55
C ARG A 187 25.56 -9.84 -5.01
N VAL A 188 25.46 -11.15 -5.23
CA VAL A 188 24.44 -12.00 -4.58
C VAL A 188 24.87 -12.23 -3.13
N LEU A 189 24.16 -11.64 -2.18
CA LEU A 189 24.46 -11.81 -0.75
C LEU A 189 23.82 -13.08 -0.19
N LYS A 190 22.61 -13.41 -0.66
CA LYS A 190 21.87 -14.59 -0.23
C LYS A 190 20.96 -15.08 -1.35
N ALA A 191 20.80 -16.38 -1.51
CA ALA A 191 19.88 -16.96 -2.49
C ALA A 191 19.24 -18.22 -1.92
N VAL A 192 17.95 -18.14 -1.62
CA VAL A 192 17.23 -19.20 -0.88
C VAL A 192 16.08 -19.76 -1.71
N PRO A 193 15.76 -21.07 -1.55
CA PRO A 193 14.60 -21.68 -2.19
C PRO A 193 13.27 -21.13 -1.64
N GLU A 194 13.28 -20.55 -0.44
CA GLU A 194 12.13 -19.84 0.14
C GLU A 194 12.58 -18.69 1.05
N GLY A 195 12.16 -17.47 0.73
CA GLY A 195 12.15 -16.32 1.63
C GLY A 195 10.80 -16.18 2.34
N TRP A 196 10.75 -15.48 3.47
CA TRP A 196 9.51 -15.30 4.22
C TRP A 196 9.52 -14.06 5.12
N GLN A 197 8.34 -13.62 5.52
CA GLN A 197 8.09 -12.58 6.54
C GLN A 197 6.90 -12.99 7.41
N SER A 198 6.76 -12.37 8.58
CA SER A 198 5.60 -12.56 9.46
C SER A 198 4.40 -11.70 9.03
N PHE A 199 3.19 -12.15 9.37
CA PHE A 199 1.99 -11.33 9.37
C PHE A 199 1.07 -11.81 10.50
N GLY A 200 1.13 -11.11 11.64
CA GLY A 200 0.53 -11.60 12.88
C GLY A 200 1.04 -13.00 13.22
N PRO A 201 0.18 -14.00 13.48
CA PRO A 201 0.61 -15.38 13.75
C PRO A 201 0.97 -16.18 12.49
N SER A 202 0.83 -15.60 11.30
CA SER A 202 1.03 -16.30 10.02
C SER A 202 2.42 -16.03 9.43
N ARG A 203 2.89 -16.96 8.60
CA ARG A 203 4.08 -16.83 7.76
C ARG A 203 3.67 -16.58 6.32
N VAL A 204 4.19 -15.53 5.72
CA VAL A 204 3.96 -15.19 4.31
C VAL A 204 5.22 -15.52 3.52
N THR A 205 5.10 -16.44 2.56
CA THR A 205 6.20 -16.86 1.68
C THR A 205 6.45 -15.81 0.58
N LEU A 206 7.73 -15.52 0.34
CA LEU A 206 8.21 -14.74 -0.80
C LEU A 206 8.48 -15.65 -2.03
N GLY A 207 8.34 -16.97 -1.87
CA GLY A 207 8.86 -17.96 -2.82
C GLY A 207 10.40 -17.97 -2.83
N PRO A 208 11.04 -18.58 -3.83
CA PRO A 208 12.47 -18.39 -4.04
C PRO A 208 12.83 -16.90 -4.02
N THR A 209 13.90 -16.57 -3.30
CA THR A 209 14.24 -15.19 -2.96
C THR A 209 15.75 -15.00 -3.06
N ALA A 210 16.16 -13.86 -3.60
CA ALA A 210 17.56 -13.45 -3.62
C ALA A 210 17.71 -12.08 -2.96
N LEU A 211 18.76 -11.94 -2.15
CA LEU A 211 19.24 -10.65 -1.67
C LEU A 211 20.45 -10.27 -2.51
N VAL A 212 20.38 -9.12 -3.18
CA VAL A 212 21.49 -8.59 -3.97
C VAL A 212 21.94 -7.23 -3.43
N ARG A 213 23.24 -6.95 -3.51
CA ARG A 213 23.82 -5.65 -3.19
C ARG A 213 24.40 -4.99 -4.43
N LEU A 214 24.09 -3.72 -4.66
CA LEU A 214 24.72 -2.97 -5.75
C LEU A 214 26.20 -2.75 -5.44
N GLU A 215 27.08 -3.08 -6.37
CA GLU A 215 28.52 -3.02 -6.14
C GLU A 215 28.99 -1.59 -5.79
N GLY A 216 29.88 -1.46 -4.82
CA GLY A 216 30.39 -0.15 -4.37
C GLY A 216 29.46 0.64 -3.45
N THR A 217 28.32 0.06 -3.03
CA THR A 217 27.35 0.70 -2.15
C THR A 217 26.94 -0.22 -1.00
N GLU A 218 26.11 0.30 -0.10
CA GLU A 218 25.35 -0.45 0.89
C GLU A 218 23.86 -0.58 0.50
N VAL A 219 23.53 -0.53 -0.80
CA VAL A 219 22.16 -0.70 -1.29
C VAL A 219 21.82 -2.18 -1.41
N ASP A 220 20.90 -2.63 -0.56
CA ASP A 220 20.42 -4.02 -0.51
C ASP A 220 19.01 -4.15 -1.11
N ILE A 221 18.82 -5.11 -2.02
CA ILE A 221 17.55 -5.28 -2.73
C ILE A 221 17.09 -6.74 -2.60
N ILE A 222 15.89 -6.92 -2.07
CA ILE A 222 15.23 -8.22 -1.98
C ILE A 222 14.44 -8.46 -3.28
N LEU A 223 14.81 -9.50 -4.01
CA LEU A 223 14.13 -9.98 -5.21
C LEU A 223 13.33 -11.24 -4.88
N ASN A 224 12.07 -11.32 -5.30
CA ASN A 224 11.17 -12.42 -4.93
C ASN A 224 10.37 -12.96 -6.13
N THR A 225 9.96 -14.23 -6.07
CA THR A 225 9.13 -14.86 -7.11
C THR A 225 7.64 -14.80 -6.84
N ASN A 226 7.22 -14.70 -5.58
CA ASN A 226 5.80 -14.61 -5.22
C ASN A 226 5.42 -13.16 -4.95
N ARG A 227 4.39 -12.64 -5.63
CA ARG A 227 3.87 -11.29 -5.37
C ARG A 227 3.39 -11.18 -3.92
N THR A 228 4.01 -10.31 -3.15
CA THR A 228 3.71 -10.11 -1.74
C THR A 228 3.94 -8.66 -1.36
N GLN A 229 3.07 -8.12 -0.50
CA GLN A 229 3.28 -6.81 0.08
C GLN A 229 4.19 -6.91 1.29
N THR A 230 4.78 -5.80 1.69
CA THR A 230 5.55 -5.75 2.92
C THR A 230 4.62 -5.61 4.12
N PHE A 231 4.81 -6.47 5.13
CA PHE A 231 4.02 -6.53 6.36
C PHE A 231 4.85 -6.21 7.59
N GLU A 232 6.05 -6.77 7.71
CA GLU A 232 6.86 -6.68 8.94
C GLU A 232 8.33 -6.40 8.59
N PRO A 233 9.08 -5.73 9.49
CA PRO A 233 10.52 -5.51 9.29
C PRO A 233 11.33 -6.80 9.17
N ASP A 234 10.79 -7.92 9.66
CA ASP A 234 11.47 -9.21 9.61
C ASP A 234 11.67 -9.73 8.17
N ILE A 235 10.98 -9.17 7.19
CA ILE A 235 11.28 -9.41 5.77
C ILE A 235 12.75 -9.14 5.42
N PHE A 236 13.36 -8.15 6.09
CA PHE A 236 14.78 -7.81 5.94
C PHE A 236 15.66 -8.76 6.75
N SER A 237 15.39 -8.93 8.05
CA SER A 237 16.27 -9.70 8.93
C SER A 237 16.26 -11.19 8.61
N ASN A 238 15.14 -11.75 8.16
CA ASN A 238 15.03 -13.16 7.76
C ASN A 238 15.93 -13.50 6.55
N ILE A 239 16.21 -12.53 5.68
CA ILE A 239 17.13 -12.68 4.54
C ILE A 239 18.55 -12.14 4.84
N GLY A 240 18.80 -11.66 6.06
CA GLY A 240 20.14 -11.27 6.54
C GLY A 240 20.46 -9.78 6.43
N VAL A 241 19.47 -8.91 6.23
CA VAL A 241 19.62 -7.45 6.31
C VAL A 241 19.17 -6.98 7.69
N ASP A 242 20.05 -6.34 8.45
CA ASP A 242 19.64 -5.60 9.64
C ASP A 242 18.95 -4.29 9.20
N PRO A 243 17.63 -4.12 9.41
CA PRO A 243 16.93 -2.91 9.01
C PRO A 243 17.45 -1.65 9.73
N MET A 244 18.01 -1.78 10.93
CA MET A 244 18.55 -0.66 11.70
C MET A 244 19.91 -0.17 11.18
N SER A 245 20.57 -0.97 10.34
CA SER A 245 21.86 -0.60 9.73
C SER A 245 21.73 0.34 8.53
N LYS A 246 20.49 0.62 8.07
CA LYS A 246 20.20 1.41 6.87
C LYS A 246 19.69 2.80 7.24
N ASP A 247 19.95 3.77 6.36
CA ASP A 247 19.42 5.12 6.52
C ASP A 247 17.95 5.16 6.07
N ILE A 248 17.61 4.39 5.03
CA ILE A 248 16.27 4.32 4.46
C ILE A 248 15.86 2.86 4.20
N LEU A 249 14.58 2.56 4.46
CA LEU A 249 13.92 1.33 4.03
C LEU A 249 12.82 1.70 3.03
N LEU A 250 13.02 1.34 1.76
CA LEU A 250 11.99 1.47 0.73
C LEU A 250 11.14 0.21 0.71
N ILE A 251 9.84 0.36 0.94
CA ILE A 251 8.90 -0.76 0.98
C ILE A 251 7.70 -0.56 0.06
N LYS A 252 7.05 -1.67 -0.29
CA LYS A 252 5.83 -1.70 -1.12
C LYS A 252 4.63 -2.16 -0.30
N SER A 253 3.89 -1.20 0.26
CA SER A 253 2.73 -1.47 1.12
C SER A 253 1.94 -0.20 1.38
N THR A 254 0.62 -0.32 1.61
CA THR A 254 -0.26 0.84 1.84
C THR A 254 -0.57 1.08 3.32
N ASN A 255 -0.79 0.03 4.12
CA ASN A 255 -1.22 0.20 5.52
C ASN A 255 -0.79 -0.95 6.45
N HIS A 256 -0.78 -2.20 5.96
CA HIS A 256 -0.53 -3.37 6.81
C HIS A 256 0.87 -3.37 7.46
N PHE A 257 1.84 -2.67 6.86
CA PHE A 257 3.19 -2.55 7.39
C PHE A 257 3.31 -1.63 8.62
N TYR A 258 2.37 -0.71 8.81
CA TYR A 258 2.57 0.44 9.67
C TYR A 258 2.91 0.04 11.11
N ALA A 259 2.18 -0.93 11.66
CA ALA A 259 2.36 -1.37 13.04
C ALA A 259 3.74 -2.01 13.30
N GLY A 260 4.30 -2.73 12.31
CA GLY A 260 5.60 -3.36 12.42
C GLY A 260 6.76 -2.38 12.28
N PHE A 261 6.62 -1.40 11.39
CA PHE A 261 7.70 -0.46 11.07
C PHE A 261 7.73 0.79 11.96
N GLU A 262 6.59 1.24 12.50
CA GLU A 262 6.52 2.44 13.33
C GLU A 262 7.48 2.42 14.54
N PRO A 263 7.66 1.29 15.26
CA PRO A 263 8.58 1.25 16.40
C PRO A 263 10.07 1.43 16.03
N ILE A 264 10.46 1.07 14.80
CA ILE A 264 11.86 1.11 14.34
C ILE A 264 12.17 2.34 13.49
N ALA A 265 11.16 2.96 12.88
CA ALA A 265 11.33 4.08 11.99
C ALA A 265 11.57 5.41 12.73
N ALA A 266 12.42 6.27 12.17
CA ALA A 266 12.46 7.68 12.55
C ALA A 266 11.18 8.41 12.06
N GLU A 267 10.73 8.08 10.85
CA GLU A 267 9.48 8.54 10.26
C GLU A 267 9.01 7.55 9.18
N ILE A 268 7.69 7.44 9.00
CA ILE A 268 7.08 6.72 7.87
C ILE A 268 6.55 7.77 6.88
N ILE A 269 7.09 7.75 5.67
CA ILE A 269 6.75 8.67 4.59
C ILE A 269 6.03 7.89 3.49
N TYR A 270 4.79 8.29 3.20
CA TYR A 270 4.00 7.72 2.12
C TYR A 270 4.29 8.47 0.81
N VAL A 271 4.73 7.73 -0.21
CA VAL A 271 4.98 8.29 -1.55
C VAL A 271 4.01 7.74 -2.57
N SER A 272 3.55 8.62 -3.45
CA SER A 272 2.72 8.29 -4.60
C SER A 272 3.58 8.30 -5.87
N ALA A 273 4.05 7.12 -6.28
CA ALA A 273 4.72 6.92 -7.56
C ALA A 273 3.74 6.39 -8.63
N PRO A 274 4.06 6.56 -9.93
CA PRO A 274 3.30 5.89 -10.99
C PRO A 274 3.28 4.38 -10.78
N SER A 275 2.12 3.77 -11.00
CA SER A 275 1.89 2.33 -10.86
C SER A 275 0.75 1.89 -11.79
N SER A 276 0.62 0.58 -12.00
CA SER A 276 -0.56 -0.03 -12.63
C SER A 276 -1.82 0.01 -11.74
N TYR A 277 -1.67 0.36 -10.45
CA TYR A 277 -2.81 0.53 -9.55
C TYR A 277 -3.64 1.78 -9.93
N PRO A 278 -4.97 1.67 -10.06
CA PRO A 278 -5.83 2.81 -10.40
C PRO A 278 -6.08 3.72 -9.18
N SER A 279 -5.04 4.48 -8.82
CA SER A 279 -4.97 5.26 -7.58
C SER A 279 -5.83 6.52 -7.56
N ASN A 280 -6.28 7.01 -8.71
CA ASN A 280 -7.11 8.21 -8.82
C ASN A 280 -8.50 7.88 -9.41
N PRO A 281 -9.51 7.60 -8.56
CA PRO A 281 -10.84 7.23 -9.02
C PRO A 281 -11.53 8.26 -9.91
N ALA A 282 -11.12 9.54 -9.85
CA ALA A 282 -11.69 10.60 -10.69
C ALA A 282 -11.39 10.38 -12.18
N VAL A 283 -10.22 9.81 -12.49
CA VAL A 283 -9.73 9.62 -13.87
C VAL A 283 -9.59 8.15 -14.27
N THR A 284 -9.65 7.21 -13.31
CA THR A 284 -9.64 5.77 -13.60
C THR A 284 -10.74 5.41 -14.60
N ASN A 285 -10.41 4.59 -15.60
CA ASN A 285 -11.37 4.13 -16.60
C ASN A 285 -12.21 2.94 -16.09
N TYR A 286 -13.15 3.19 -15.17
CA TYR A 286 -14.14 2.19 -14.79
C TYR A 286 -15.18 2.01 -15.91
N THR A 287 -15.22 0.83 -16.52
CA THR A 287 -16.15 0.54 -17.62
C THR A 287 -17.49 0.00 -17.14
N LYS A 288 -17.54 -0.57 -15.93
CA LYS A 288 -18.76 -1.15 -15.36
C LYS A 288 -19.48 -0.23 -14.37
N LEU A 289 -18.78 0.79 -13.86
CA LEU A 289 -19.34 1.75 -12.92
C LEU A 289 -20.09 2.85 -13.69
N THR A 290 -21.40 2.68 -13.85
CA THR A 290 -22.27 3.62 -14.59
C THR A 290 -22.92 4.68 -13.71
N ARG A 291 -22.99 4.44 -12.40
CA ARG A 291 -23.62 5.34 -11.43
C ARG A 291 -22.74 6.56 -11.12
N PRO A 292 -23.35 7.73 -10.83
CA PRO A 292 -22.61 8.90 -10.40
C PRO A 292 -22.01 8.65 -9.01
N VAL A 293 -20.68 8.77 -8.91
CA VAL A 293 -19.95 8.70 -7.65
C VAL A 293 -18.91 9.80 -7.55
N TRP A 294 -18.68 10.31 -6.34
CA TRP A 294 -17.50 11.11 -6.06
C TRP A 294 -16.25 10.23 -6.04
N PRO A 295 -15.09 10.68 -6.55
CA PRO A 295 -14.79 11.98 -7.16
C PRO A 295 -14.99 12.03 -8.69
N ARG A 296 -15.66 11.06 -9.33
CA ARG A 296 -15.91 11.10 -10.79
C ARG A 296 -16.87 12.22 -11.18
N VAL A 297 -17.85 12.48 -10.33
CA VAL A 297 -18.69 13.68 -10.38
C VAL A 297 -18.57 14.44 -9.05
N ALA A 298 -18.63 15.76 -9.12
CA ALA A 298 -18.47 16.61 -7.93
C ALA A 298 -19.62 16.42 -6.93
N ASP A 299 -20.86 16.36 -7.41
CA ASP A 299 -22.05 16.10 -6.62
C ASP A 299 -22.84 14.89 -7.16
N PRO A 300 -22.63 13.68 -6.62
CA PRO A 300 -23.34 12.49 -7.02
C PRO A 300 -24.79 12.45 -6.51
N TRP A 301 -25.23 13.44 -5.73
CA TRP A 301 -26.59 13.55 -5.18
C TRP A 301 -27.42 14.66 -5.84
N GLY A 302 -26.81 15.43 -6.75
CA GLY A 302 -27.49 16.49 -7.51
C GLY A 302 -28.70 15.94 -8.28
N ALA A 303 -29.68 16.81 -8.54
CA ALA A 303 -30.97 16.43 -9.15
C ALA A 303 -30.81 15.69 -10.49
N ASP A 304 -29.78 16.04 -11.28
CA ASP A 304 -29.47 15.42 -12.57
C ASP A 304 -28.84 14.01 -12.46
N ASN A 305 -28.45 13.61 -11.24
CA ASN A 305 -27.73 12.37 -10.91
C ASN A 305 -28.57 11.39 -10.08
N LEU A 306 -29.87 11.66 -9.91
CA LEU A 306 -30.78 10.71 -9.29
C LEU A 306 -31.12 9.60 -10.31
N PRO A 307 -31.13 8.32 -9.90
CA PRO A 307 -31.68 7.28 -10.77
C PRO A 307 -33.15 7.62 -11.08
N PRO A 308 -33.62 7.29 -12.29
CA PRO A 308 -35.03 7.43 -12.65
C PRO A 308 -35.94 6.62 -11.72
#